data_AF-A0A537TQY4-F1
#
_entry.id   AF-A0A537TQY4-F1
#
_cell.length_a   1.000
_cell.length_b   1.000
_cell.length_c   1.000
_cell.angle_alpha   90.00
_cell.angle_beta   90.00
_cell.angle_gamma   90.00
#
_symmetry.space_group_name_H-M   'P 1'
#
loop_
_entity.id
_entity.type
_entity.pdbx_description
1 polymer ?
#
loop_
_entity_poly.entity_id
_entity_poly.type
_entity_poly.pdbx_seq_one_letter_code
_entity_poly.pdbx_strand_id
1 'polypeptide(L)'
;MLVEGADDQTVADPSLLRVIARAHDIQGRLSQNIDLTVHDIAREERVTPAYIYTLLRLPWLAPDITTAIVNGRQPQQLNAMTLMRRASRLPADWTEQRTLLGF
;
A
#
# COMPACT_ATOMS: atom_id res chain seq x y z
N MET A 1 12.07 -38.78 0.28
CA MET A 1 11.25 -37.69 0.84
C MET A 1 11.09 -36.65 -0.27
N LEU A 2 9.97 -36.71 -0.99
CA LEU A 2 9.65 -35.72 -2.02
C LEU A 2 8.87 -34.61 -1.31
N VAL A 3 9.48 -33.43 -1.23
CA VAL A 3 8.73 -32.18 -1.03
C VAL A 3 9.01 -31.37 -2.28
N GLU A 4 8.16 -31.58 -3.29
CA GLU A 4 7.97 -30.64 -4.37
C GLU A 4 7.44 -29.33 -3.76
N GLY A 5 8.21 -28.27 -3.96
CA GLY A 5 7.80 -26.89 -3.76
C GLY A 5 8.49 -26.08 -4.84
N ALA A 6 8.14 -26.37 -6.09
CA ALA A 6 8.60 -25.65 -7.26
C ALA A 6 8.13 -24.18 -7.15
N ASP A 7 9.12 -23.28 -7.07
CA ASP A 7 9.13 -22.00 -7.77
C ASP A 7 7.87 -21.11 -7.60
N ASP A 8 7.72 -20.46 -6.44
CA ASP A 8 6.75 -19.35 -6.27
C ASP A 8 7.45 -18.06 -5.81
N GLN A 9 8.61 -17.75 -6.40
CA GLN A 9 9.21 -16.43 -6.28
C GLN A 9 8.62 -15.52 -7.38
N THR A 10 7.30 -15.35 -7.37
CA THR A 10 6.65 -14.38 -8.26
C THR A 10 7.22 -12.99 -7.99
N VAL A 11 7.81 -12.35 -9.01
CA VAL A 11 8.42 -11.02 -8.87
C VAL A 11 7.34 -10.03 -8.43
N ALA A 12 7.55 -9.39 -7.27
CA ALA A 12 6.63 -8.40 -6.74
C ALA A 12 6.44 -7.24 -7.74
N ASP A 13 5.19 -6.77 -7.88
CA ASP A 13 4.86 -5.67 -8.79
C ASP A 13 5.58 -4.38 -8.33
N PRO A 14 6.54 -3.85 -9.10
CA PRO A 14 7.31 -2.68 -8.72
C PRO A 14 6.46 -1.44 -8.46
N SER A 15 5.29 -1.34 -9.12
CA SER A 15 4.36 -0.23 -8.94
C SER A 15 3.65 -0.32 -7.59
N LEU A 16 3.25 -1.54 -7.18
CA LEU A 16 2.67 -1.77 -5.85
C LEU A 16 3.69 -1.46 -4.75
N LEU A 17 4.91 -1.99 -4.89
CA LEU A 17 6.00 -1.73 -3.95
C LEU A 17 6.26 -0.22 -3.80
N ARG A 18 6.32 0.51 -4.91
CA ARG A 18 6.55 1.96 -4.90
C ARG A 18 5.46 2.73 -4.18
N VAL A 19 4.20 2.34 -4.38
CA VAL A 19 3.06 2.99 -3.72
C VAL A 19 3.05 2.72 -2.22
N ILE A 20 3.31 1.49 -1.78
CA ILE A 20 3.42 1.14 -0.36
C ILE A 20 4.61 1.86 0.28
N ALA A 21 5.79 1.82 -0.35
CA ALA A 21 6.98 2.49 0.17
C ALA A 21 6.77 4.00 0.32
N ARG A 22 6.18 4.65 -0.70
CA ARG A 22 5.87 6.09 -0.65
C ARG A 22 4.88 6.43 0.46
N ALA A 23 3.87 5.58 0.68
CA ALA A 23 2.91 5.79 1.76
C ALA A 23 3.57 5.78 3.15
N HIS A 24 4.47 4.82 3.40
CA HIS A 24 5.24 4.76 4.65
C HIS A 24 6.26 5.89 4.78
N ASP A 25 6.92 6.30 3.70
CA ASP A 25 7.84 7.46 3.69
C ASP A 25 7.11 8.75 4.10
N ILE A 26 5.98 9.05 3.47
CA ILE A 26 5.16 10.23 3.78
C ILE A 26 4.68 10.19 5.23
N GLN A 27 4.19 9.03 5.70
CA GLN A 27 3.80 8.87 7.10
C GLN A 27 4.97 9.14 8.06
N GLY A 28 6.17 8.64 7.73
CA GLY A 28 7.39 8.89 8.50
C GLY A 28 7.75 10.37 8.56
N ARG A 29 7.76 11.05 7.41
CA ARG A 29 8.04 12.50 7.32
C ARG A 29 7.07 13.33 8.17
N LEU A 30 5.77 13.04 8.09
CA LEU A 30 4.75 13.72 8.91
C LEU A 30 4.90 13.41 10.40
N SER A 31 5.32 12.19 10.76
CA SER A 31 5.49 11.80 12.17
C SER A 31 6.74 12.43 12.79
N GLN A 32 7.74 12.78 11.99
CA GLN A 32 9.00 13.36 12.44
C GLN A 32 9.01 14.89 12.46
N ASN A 33 8.12 15.53 11.70
CA ASN A 33 8.05 16.98 11.61
C ASN A 33 6.61 17.48 11.81
N ILE A 34 6.36 18.07 12.98
CA ILE A 34 5.03 18.58 13.37
C ILE A 34 4.55 19.78 12.54
N ASP A 35 5.48 20.51 11.92
CA ASP A 35 5.16 21.68 11.08
C ASP A 35 4.91 21.28 9.62
N LEU A 36 5.27 20.06 9.22
CA LEU A 36 5.04 19.56 7.87
C LEU A 36 3.59 19.14 7.70
N THR A 37 2.89 19.71 6.72
CA THR A 37 1.51 19.35 6.43
C THR A 37 1.38 18.48 5.17
N VAL A 38 0.24 17.80 5.04
CA VAL A 38 -0.14 17.09 3.81
C VAL A 38 -0.12 18.00 2.57
N HIS A 39 -0.47 19.28 2.73
CA HIS A 39 -0.47 20.24 1.63
C HIS A 39 0.95 20.63 1.21
N ASP A 40 1.89 20.71 2.14
CA ASP A 40 3.30 20.97 1.83
C ASP A 40 3.90 19.82 1.03
N ILE A 41 3.66 18.59 1.45
CA ILE A 41 4.10 17.38 0.73
C ILE A 41 3.46 17.31 -0.66
N ALA A 42 2.16 17.58 -0.77
CA ALA A 42 1.46 17.59 -2.05
C ALA A 42 2.06 18.62 -3.02
N ARG A 43 2.39 19.82 -2.53
CA ARG A 43 3.04 20.88 -3.31
C ARG A 43 4.45 20.49 -3.75
N GLU A 44 5.25 19.94 -2.83
CA GLU A 44 6.61 19.47 -3.10
C GLU A 44 6.63 18.37 -4.18
N GLU A 45 5.74 17.39 -4.04
CA GLU A 45 5.65 16.23 -4.94
C GLU A 45 4.81 16.50 -6.20
N ARG A 46 4.27 17.73 -6.36
CA ARG A 46 3.42 18.17 -7.47
C ARG A 46 2.21 17.25 -7.72
N VAL A 47 1.56 16.84 -6.64
CA VAL A 47 0.35 16.02 -6.65
C VAL A 47 -0.77 16.72 -5.88
N THR A 48 -1.98 16.17 -5.93
CA THR A 48 -3.10 16.73 -5.18
C THR A 48 -3.02 16.29 -3.70
N PRO A 49 -3.48 17.13 -2.75
CA PRO A 49 -3.61 16.71 -1.35
C PRO A 49 -4.47 15.44 -1.20
N ALA A 50 -5.54 15.31 -1.99
CA ALA A 50 -6.40 14.12 -2.00
C ALA A 50 -5.64 12.82 -2.32
N TYR A 51 -4.66 12.89 -3.22
CA TYR A 51 -3.79 11.76 -3.52
C TYR A 51 -2.91 11.39 -2.32
N ILE A 52 -2.33 12.37 -1.63
CA ILE A 52 -1.53 12.15 -0.42
C ILE A 52 -2.39 11.57 0.72
N TYR A 53 -3.60 12.10 0.95
CA TYR A 53 -4.53 11.53 1.93
C TYR A 53 -4.89 10.08 1.60
N THR A 54 -5.04 9.74 0.31
CA THR A 54 -5.29 8.36 -0.13
C THR A 54 -4.09 7.46 0.14
N LEU A 55 -2.86 7.92 -0.13
CA LEU A 55 -1.63 7.19 0.19
C LEU A 55 -1.51 6.93 1.69
N LEU A 56 -1.78 7.94 2.51
CA LEU A 56 -1.71 7.83 3.96
C LEU A 56 -2.67 6.80 4.55
N ARG A 57 -3.61 6.26 3.76
CA ARG A 57 -4.47 5.14 4.19
C ARG A 57 -3.77 3.78 4.18
N LEU A 58 -2.74 3.63 3.36
CA LEU A 58 -2.06 2.37 3.12
C LEU A 58 -1.18 1.86 4.27
N PRO A 59 -0.53 2.70 5.10
CA PRO A 59 0.22 2.22 6.25
C PRO A 59 -0.63 1.49 7.31
N TRP A 60 -1.96 1.63 7.25
CA TRP A 60 -2.91 0.91 8.11
C TRP A 60 -3.48 -0.37 7.48
N LEU A 61 -2.90 -0.83 6.37
CA LEU A 61 -3.23 -2.14 5.82
C LEU A 61 -2.94 -3.25 6.84
N ALA A 62 -3.75 -4.31 6.78
CA ALA A 62 -3.50 -5.53 7.51
C ALA A 62 -2.06 -6.02 7.23
N PRO A 63 -1.26 -6.36 8.26
CA PRO A 63 0.17 -6.67 8.07
C PRO A 63 0.44 -7.81 7.07
N ASP A 64 -0.45 -8.80 7.01
CA ASP A 64 -0.38 -9.92 6.07
C ASP A 64 -0.64 -9.50 4.62
N ILE A 65 -1.47 -8.49 4.38
CA ILE A 65 -1.68 -7.90 3.03
C ILE A 65 -0.39 -7.24 2.55
N THR A 66 0.22 -6.40 3.39
CA THR A 66 1.50 -5.75 3.06
C THR A 66 2.58 -6.80 2.80
N THR A 67 2.64 -7.84 3.65
CA THR A 67 3.58 -8.95 3.49
C THR A 67 3.35 -9.70 2.18
N ALA A 68 2.11 -9.97 1.81
CA ALA A 68 1.80 -10.64 0.56
C ALA A 68 2.18 -9.80 -0.66
N ILE A 69 1.89 -8.49 -0.66
CA ILE A 69 2.30 -7.57 -1.73
C ILE A 69 3.83 -7.55 -1.88
N VAL A 70 4.57 -7.45 -0.78
CA VAL A 70 6.03 -7.42 -0.80
C VAL A 70 6.64 -8.72 -1.35
N ASN A 71 5.98 -9.85 -1.09
CA ASN A 71 6.40 -11.16 -1.59
C ASN A 71 5.82 -11.51 -2.97
N GLY A 72 5.12 -10.59 -3.66
CA GLY A 72 4.51 -10.88 -4.96
C GLY A 72 3.30 -11.83 -4.91
N ARG A 73 2.76 -12.07 -3.71
CA ARG A 73 1.61 -12.97 -3.45
C ARG A 73 0.28 -12.21 -3.36
N GLN A 74 0.19 -11.02 -3.93
CA GLN A 74 -1.08 -10.30 -4.02
C GLN A 74 -2.06 -11.00 -4.99
N PRO A 75 -3.38 -10.82 -4.82
CA PRO A 75 -4.37 -11.27 -5.79
C PRO A 75 -4.09 -10.70 -7.18
N GLN A 76 -4.30 -11.48 -8.24
CA GLN A 76 -3.98 -11.09 -9.62
C GLN A 76 -4.71 -9.81 -10.07
N GLN A 77 -5.90 -9.55 -9.52
CA GLN A 77 -6.68 -8.34 -9.82
C GLN A 77 -6.22 -7.10 -9.03
N LEU A 78 -5.27 -7.25 -8.11
CA LEU A 78 -4.72 -6.17 -7.30
C LEU A 78 -3.41 -5.65 -7.90
N ASN A 79 -3.46 -4.43 -8.40
CA ASN A 79 -2.32 -3.62 -8.84
C ASN A 79 -2.36 -2.23 -8.20
N ALA A 80 -1.30 -1.43 -8.38
CA ALA A 80 -1.17 -0.10 -7.78
C ALA A 80 -2.38 0.83 -8.03
N MET A 81 -2.92 0.83 -9.26
CA MET A 81 -4.09 1.65 -9.60
C MET A 81 -5.33 1.19 -8.83
N THR A 82 -5.60 -0.13 -8.81
CA THR A 82 -6.76 -0.67 -8.10
C THR A 82 -6.64 -0.51 -6.58
N LEU A 83 -5.43 -0.66 -6.03
CA LEU A 83 -5.15 -0.41 -4.61
C LEU A 83 -5.46 1.04 -4.26
N MET A 84 -4.93 2.01 -5.01
CA MET A 84 -5.19 3.43 -4.76
C MET A 84 -6.67 3.79 -4.87
N ARG A 85 -7.38 3.23 -5.86
CA ARG A 85 -8.82 3.46 -6.01
C ARG A 85 -9.60 2.93 -4.80
N ARG A 86 -9.29 1.71 -4.34
CA ARG A 86 -9.96 1.07 -3.19
C ARG A 86 -9.53 1.68 -1.86
N ALA A 87 -8.30 2.21 -1.77
CA ALA A 87 -7.75 2.83 -0.58
C ALA A 87 -8.62 3.99 -0.09
N SER A 88 -9.24 4.77 -0.97
CA SER A 88 -10.20 5.82 -0.61
C SER A 88 -11.36 5.35 0.28
N ARG A 89 -11.71 4.05 0.22
CA ARG A 89 -12.80 3.40 0.98
C ARG A 89 -12.32 2.22 1.83
N LEU A 90 -11.01 2.10 2.06
CA LEU A 90 -10.43 1.09 2.93
C LEU A 90 -11.15 1.11 4.30
N PRO A 91 -11.63 -0.01 4.83
CA PRO A 91 -12.22 -0.07 6.17
C PRO A 91 -11.12 -0.08 7.24
N ALA A 92 -11.49 0.25 8.48
CA ALA A 92 -10.59 0.11 9.63
C ALA A 92 -10.44 -1.35 10.07
N ASP A 93 -11.48 -2.17 9.88
CA ASP A 93 -11.45 -3.60 10.18
C ASP A 93 -10.62 -4.37 9.13
N TRP A 94 -9.66 -5.18 9.60
CA TRP A 94 -8.77 -5.92 8.71
C TRP A 94 -9.45 -7.07 7.96
N THR A 95 -10.52 -7.66 8.49
CA THR A 95 -11.30 -8.69 7.78
C THR A 95 -12.02 -8.08 6.58
N GLU A 96 -12.58 -6.89 6.76
CA GLU A 96 -13.18 -6.15 5.66
C GLU A 96 -12.13 -5.67 4.65
N GLN A 97 -10.91 -5.32 5.10
CA GLN A 97 -9.82 -4.97 4.18
C GLN A 97 -9.43 -6.14 3.27
N ARG A 98 -9.28 -7.34 3.84
CA ARG A 98 -8.99 -8.55 3.07
C ARG A 98 -10.06 -8.81 2.02
N THR A 99 -11.33 -8.79 2.44
CA THR A 99 -12.48 -8.93 1.55
C THR A 99 -12.48 -7.89 0.42
N LEU A 100 -12.26 -6.60 0.75
CA LEU A 100 -12.23 -5.51 -0.23
C LEU A 100 -11.07 -5.66 -1.24
N LEU A 101 -9.93 -6.17 -0.80
CA LEU A 101 -8.71 -6.28 -1.60
C LEU A 101 -8.57 -7.65 -2.30
N GLY A 102 -9.40 -8.63 -1.93
CA GLY A 102 -9.43 -9.97 -2.52
C GLY A 102 -8.45 -10.96 -1.87
N PHE A 103 -8.05 -10.69 -0.62
CA PHE A 103 -7.26 -11.58 0.22
C PHE A 103 -8.14 -12.52 1.05
#